data_AF-A0A353ZAI2-F1
#
_entry.id   AF-A0A353ZAI2-F1
#
_cell.length_a   1.000
_cell.length_b   1.000
_cell.length_c   1.000
_cell.angle_alpha   90.00
_cell.angle_beta   90.00
_cell.angle_gamma   90.00
#
_symmetry.space_group_name_H-M   'P 1'
#
loop_
_entity.id
_entity.type
_entity.pdbx_description
1 polymer ?
#
loop_
_entity_poly.entity_id
_entity_poly.type
_entity_poly.pdbx_seq_one_letter_code
_entity_poly.pdbx_strand_id
1 'polypeptide(L)'
;MGPPGPPGVSHEIRGSGARDITTLLRLPGDSKLDSAILRRVGKTVELSLHGLRGKSAINGILGRIPDGFRPAYHQSLVTSDTDFRMAKVDVAAANAAELSVRQPKGTEGLSPTATSLVWLTEDDWPAKLPGREIR
;
A
#
# COMPACT_ATOMS: atom_id res chain seq x y z
N MET A 1 30.63 28.82 -24.08
CA MET A 1 29.31 28.45 -23.50
C MET A 1 28.24 29.18 -24.29
N GLY A 2 27.28 28.46 -24.89
CA GLY A 2 26.21 29.06 -25.68
C GLY A 2 25.08 29.60 -24.80
N PRO A 3 24.26 30.55 -25.29
CA PRO A 3 23.17 31.11 -24.52
C PRO A 3 22.12 30.03 -24.19
N PRO A 4 21.48 30.10 -23.01
CA PRO A 4 20.43 29.17 -22.64
C PRO A 4 19.29 29.23 -23.67
N GLY A 5 18.84 28.06 -24.12
CA GLY A 5 17.72 27.93 -25.04
C GLY A 5 16.41 28.44 -24.42
N PRO A 6 15.39 28.77 -25.24
CA PRO A 6 14.12 29.25 -24.74
C PRO A 6 13.48 28.24 -23.78
N PRO A 7 12.80 28.70 -22.71
CA PRO A 7 12.05 27.81 -21.83
C PRO A 7 11.10 26.93 -22.64
N GLY A 8 11.18 25.61 -22.44
CA GLY A 8 10.23 24.68 -23.05
C GLY A 8 8.80 25.02 -22.61
N VAL A 9 7.82 24.75 -23.48
CA VAL A 9 6.41 24.95 -23.18
C VAL A 9 6.05 24.22 -21.88
N SER A 10 5.76 24.98 -20.82
CA SER A 10 5.14 24.43 -19.62
C SER A 10 3.70 24.12 -19.98
N HIS A 11 3.42 22.88 -20.38
CA HIS A 11 2.04 22.44 -20.49
C HIS A 11 1.39 22.60 -19.12
N GLU A 12 0.37 23.45 -19.13
CA GLU A 12 -0.53 23.77 -18.02
C GLU A 12 -0.88 22.52 -17.20
N ILE A 13 -1.04 22.73 -15.89
CA ILE A 13 -1.52 21.74 -14.94
C ILE A 13 -2.82 21.13 -15.48
N ARG A 14 -2.72 19.96 -16.10
CA ARG A 14 -3.89 19.13 -16.43
C ARG A 14 -4.46 18.65 -15.11
N GLY A 15 -5.60 19.19 -14.69
CA GLY A 15 -6.45 18.50 -13.73
C GLY A 15 -6.74 17.11 -14.28
N SER A 16 -6.13 16.08 -13.70
CA SER A 16 -6.40 14.70 -14.14
C SER A 16 -7.80 14.38 -13.66
N GLY A 17 -8.78 14.40 -14.56
CA GLY A 17 -10.14 13.88 -14.30
C GLY A 17 -10.17 12.36 -14.05
N ALA A 18 -9.08 11.80 -13.51
CA ALA A 18 -8.97 10.43 -13.09
C ALA A 18 -9.84 10.23 -11.85
N ARG A 19 -10.74 9.24 -11.93
CA ARG A 19 -11.52 8.76 -10.79
C ARG A 19 -10.58 8.45 -9.61
N ASP A 20 -10.96 8.86 -8.40
CA ASP A 20 -10.23 8.64 -7.14
C ASP A 20 -11.16 7.97 -6.12
N ILE A 21 -10.68 6.94 -5.44
CA ILE A 21 -11.34 6.32 -4.28
C ILE A 21 -10.33 6.01 -3.18
N THR A 22 -10.75 6.14 -1.92
CA THR A 22 -9.97 5.76 -0.74
C THR A 22 -10.80 4.85 0.17
N THR A 23 -10.19 3.82 0.74
CA THR A 23 -10.83 2.92 1.72
C THR A 23 -9.84 2.43 2.77
N LEU A 24 -10.38 2.03 3.93
CA LEU A 24 -9.63 1.35 4.99
C LEU A 24 -9.68 -0.15 4.75
N LEU A 25 -8.52 -0.80 4.81
CA LEU A 25 -8.43 -2.25 4.78
C LEU A 25 -9.04 -2.81 6.07
N ARG A 26 -9.90 -3.82 5.95
CA ARG A 26 -10.39 -4.54 7.12
C ARG A 26 -9.25 -5.39 7.68
N LEU A 27 -8.80 -5.02 8.86
CA LEU A 27 -7.73 -5.72 9.59
C LEU A 27 -8.34 -6.69 10.61
N PRO A 28 -7.71 -7.86 10.85
CA PRO A 28 -8.04 -8.73 11.98
C PRO A 28 -7.90 -7.99 13.32
N GLY A 29 -8.64 -8.40 14.35
CA GLY A 29 -8.60 -7.74 15.68
C GLY A 29 -7.21 -7.69 16.32
N ASP A 30 -6.38 -8.70 16.07
CA ASP A 30 -4.99 -8.77 16.55
C ASP A 30 -3.97 -8.25 15.54
N SER A 31 -4.40 -7.47 14.54
CA SER A 31 -3.50 -6.98 13.51
C SER A 31 -2.40 -6.15 14.14
N LYS A 32 -1.16 -6.40 13.72
CA LYS A 32 0.02 -5.67 14.18
C LYS A 32 0.11 -4.27 13.56
N LEU A 33 -0.99 -3.74 13.04
CA LEU A 33 -1.11 -2.46 12.34
C LEU A 33 -2.11 -1.57 13.08
N ASP A 34 -1.86 -0.27 13.08
CA ASP A 34 -2.83 0.72 13.55
C ASP A 34 -3.84 1.04 12.44
N SER A 35 -3.36 1.14 11.20
CA SER A 35 -4.21 1.31 10.03
C SER A 35 -3.54 0.83 8.75
N ALA A 36 -4.37 0.47 7.78
CA ALA A 36 -3.98 0.20 6.40
C ALA A 36 -4.97 0.89 5.47
N ILE A 37 -4.49 1.84 4.67
CA ILE A 37 -5.30 2.71 3.82
C ILE A 37 -4.97 2.38 2.37
N LEU A 38 -6.00 2.17 1.55
CA LEU A 38 -5.88 1.99 0.11
C LEU A 38 -6.45 3.21 -0.58
N ARG A 39 -5.65 3.80 -1.48
CA ARG A 39 -6.08 4.87 -2.38
C ARG A 39 -5.85 4.44 -3.81
N ARG A 40 -6.84 4.63 -4.69
CA ARG A 40 -6.72 4.37 -6.12
C ARG A 40 -7.01 5.64 -6.90
N VAL A 41 -6.07 6.06 -7.74
CA VAL A 41 -6.22 7.16 -8.70
C VAL A 41 -5.96 6.62 -10.10
N GLY A 42 -7.00 6.55 -10.94
CA GLY A 42 -6.87 5.90 -12.24
C GLY A 42 -6.55 4.41 -12.10
N LYS A 43 -5.40 3.98 -12.66
CA LYS A 43 -4.87 2.61 -12.52
C LYS A 43 -3.82 2.48 -11.41
N THR A 44 -3.46 3.57 -10.74
CA THR A 44 -2.45 3.55 -9.69
C THR A 44 -3.12 3.33 -8.34
N VAL A 45 -2.60 2.39 -7.57
CA VAL A 45 -3.04 2.11 -6.21
C VAL A 45 -1.86 2.36 -5.27
N GLU A 46 -2.15 3.04 -4.16
CA GLU A 46 -1.27 3.22 -3.03
C GLU A 46 -1.85 2.50 -1.81
N LEU A 47 -1.03 1.73 -1.12
CA LEU A 47 -1.29 1.16 0.19
C LEU A 47 -0.39 1.82 1.22
N SER A 48 -0.97 2.60 2.13
CA SER A 48 -0.27 3.17 3.27
C SER A 48 -0.49 2.30 4.50
N LEU A 49 0.60 1.87 5.13
CA LEU A 49 0.59 1.08 6.36
C LEU A 49 1.13 1.92 7.51
N HIS A 50 0.39 1.95 8.62
CA HIS A 50 0.78 2.70 9.81
C HIS A 50 0.80 1.80 11.04
N GLY A 51 1.81 2.01 11.89
CA GLY A 51 1.88 1.38 13.20
C GLY A 51 2.22 -0.10 13.18
N LEU A 52 2.90 -0.59 12.13
CA LEU A 52 3.38 -1.97 12.07
C LEU A 52 4.31 -2.23 13.27
N ARG A 53 3.84 -2.96 14.29
CA ARG A 53 4.56 -3.15 15.57
C ARG A 53 4.25 -4.47 16.27
N GLY A 54 5.20 -4.97 17.03
CA GLY A 54 5.03 -6.18 17.83
C GLY A 54 6.14 -6.35 18.86
N LYS A 55 5.85 -7.08 19.94
CA LYS A 55 6.87 -7.47 20.94
C LYS A 55 7.73 -8.64 20.47
N SER A 56 7.24 -9.42 19.52
CA SER A 56 7.90 -10.56 18.89
C SER A 56 7.92 -10.40 17.38
N ALA A 57 8.76 -11.19 16.70
CA ALA A 57 8.84 -11.21 15.24
C ALA A 57 7.46 -11.39 14.61
N ILE A 58 7.11 -10.50 13.69
CA ILE A 58 5.85 -10.49 12.99
C ILE A 58 5.98 -11.33 11.72
N ASN A 59 5.23 -12.42 11.67
CA ASN A 59 5.15 -13.30 10.51
C ASN A 59 3.69 -13.72 10.32
N GLY A 60 3.05 -13.27 9.25
CA GLY A 60 1.67 -13.64 8.99
C GLY A 60 0.95 -12.79 7.96
N ILE A 61 -0.30 -13.17 7.72
CA ILE A 61 -1.23 -12.44 6.86
C ILE A 61 -1.88 -11.34 7.69
N LEU A 62 -1.79 -10.09 7.21
CA LEU A 62 -2.37 -8.92 7.83
C LEU A 62 -3.77 -8.61 7.30
N GLY A 63 -4.11 -9.09 6.11
CA GLY A 63 -5.41 -8.88 5.48
C GLY A 63 -5.43 -9.28 4.01
N ARG A 64 -6.52 -8.95 3.32
CA ARG A 64 -6.68 -9.18 1.87
C ARG A 64 -7.07 -7.90 1.17
N ILE A 65 -6.41 -7.60 0.07
CA ILE A 65 -6.72 -6.43 -0.75
C ILE A 65 -8.07 -6.66 -1.46
N PRO A 66 -9.04 -5.74 -1.30
CA PRO A 66 -10.35 -5.86 -1.92
C PRO A 66 -10.28 -5.68 -3.44
N ASP A 67 -11.28 -6.23 -4.11
CA ASP A 67 -11.49 -6.00 -5.55
C ASP A 67 -11.52 -4.51 -5.87
N GLY A 68 -10.95 -4.16 -7.02
CA GLY A 68 -10.77 -2.77 -7.43
C GLY A 68 -9.44 -2.17 -6.98
N PHE A 69 -8.64 -2.88 -6.18
CA PHE A 69 -7.34 -2.42 -5.70
C PHE A 69 -6.23 -3.45 -5.88
N ARG A 70 -6.53 -4.67 -6.33
CA ARG A 70 -5.56 -5.78 -6.33
C ARG A 70 -4.44 -5.51 -7.33
N PRO A 71 -3.18 -5.82 -6.99
CA PRO A 71 -2.09 -5.60 -7.92
C PRO A 71 -2.12 -6.63 -9.06
N ALA A 72 -1.74 -6.19 -10.27
CA ALA A 72 -1.61 -7.10 -11.42
C ALA A 72 -0.47 -8.10 -11.25
N TYR A 73 0.57 -7.73 -10.49
CA TYR A 73 1.78 -8.51 -10.22
C TYR A 73 2.13 -8.47 -8.74
N HIS A 74 2.87 -9.46 -8.25
CA HIS A 74 3.32 -9.51 -6.86
C HIS A 74 4.11 -8.25 -6.50
N GLN A 75 3.82 -7.66 -5.34
CA GLN A 75 4.52 -6.48 -4.83
C GLN A 75 5.27 -6.84 -3.55
N SER A 76 6.49 -6.33 -3.42
CA SER A 76 7.32 -6.49 -2.23
C SER A 76 7.97 -5.18 -1.88
N LEU A 77 7.99 -4.86 -0.59
CA LEU A 77 8.76 -3.75 -0.04
C LEU A 77 9.48 -4.20 1.21
N VAL A 78 10.71 -3.73 1.38
CA VAL A 78 11.45 -3.88 2.63
C VAL A 78 11.44 -2.55 3.35
N THR A 79 11.09 -2.58 4.63
CA THR A 79 11.07 -1.42 5.53
C THR A 79 11.79 -1.76 6.83
N SER A 80 12.13 -0.76 7.62
CA SER A 80 12.67 -0.97 8.96
C SER A 80 12.07 0.01 9.98
N ASP A 81 12.17 -0.34 11.25
CA ASP A 81 11.95 0.60 12.34
C ASP A 81 13.16 1.51 12.57
N THR A 82 13.10 2.34 13.61
CA THR A 82 14.19 3.27 14.01
C THR A 82 15.46 2.56 14.47
N ASP A 83 15.34 1.30 14.88
CA ASP A 83 16.46 0.47 15.36
C ASP A 83 17.00 -0.43 14.22
N PHE A 84 16.60 -0.15 12.97
CA PHE A 84 16.94 -0.92 11.77
C PHE A 84 16.49 -2.38 11.79
N ARG A 85 15.51 -2.74 12.62
CA ARG A 85 14.88 -4.06 12.55
C ARG A 85 14.04 -4.10 11.28
N MET A 86 14.34 -5.06 10.41
CA MET A 86 13.75 -5.12 9.07
C MET A 86 12.47 -5.96 9.04
N ALA A 87 11.51 -5.52 8.23
CA ALA A 87 10.36 -6.30 7.80
C ALA A 87 10.22 -6.25 6.28
N LYS A 88 9.83 -7.38 5.70
CA LYS A 88 9.37 -7.47 4.33
C LYS A 88 7.85 -7.49 4.31
N VAL A 89 7.24 -6.56 3.59
CA VAL A 89 5.81 -6.52 3.30
C VAL A 89 5.61 -7.05 1.89
N ASP A 90 4.67 -7.97 1.74
CA ASP A 90 4.34 -8.63 0.49
C ASP A 90 2.84 -8.48 0.20
N VAL A 91 2.48 -8.12 -1.03
CA VAL A 91 1.10 -8.15 -1.55
C VAL A 91 1.05 -9.12 -2.72
N ALA A 92 0.37 -10.24 -2.55
CA ALA A 92 0.23 -11.25 -3.60
C ALA A 92 -0.58 -10.70 -4.80
N ALA A 93 -0.33 -11.24 -5.99
CA ALA A 93 -1.13 -10.93 -7.17
C ALA A 93 -2.48 -11.67 -7.17
N ALA A 94 -3.44 -11.15 -7.94
CA ALA A 94 -4.67 -11.83 -8.35
C ALA A 94 -5.57 -12.36 -7.20
N ASN A 95 -6.33 -13.44 -7.44
CA ASN A 95 -7.54 -13.88 -6.72
C ASN A 95 -7.48 -14.01 -5.19
N ALA A 96 -6.29 -13.99 -4.57
CA ALA A 96 -6.16 -13.98 -3.10
C ALA A 96 -5.66 -12.64 -2.54
N ALA A 97 -4.96 -11.83 -3.35
CA ALA A 97 -4.31 -10.55 -3.04
C ALA A 97 -3.98 -10.34 -1.55
N GLU A 98 -3.27 -11.30 -0.97
CA GLU A 98 -3.00 -11.32 0.46
C GLU A 98 -1.91 -10.32 0.81
N LEU A 99 -2.18 -9.47 1.78
CA LEU A 99 -1.20 -8.61 2.42
C LEU A 99 -0.54 -9.42 3.55
N SER A 100 0.76 -9.62 3.47
CA SER A 100 1.53 -10.33 4.48
C SER A 100 2.78 -9.57 4.88
N VAL A 101 3.29 -9.89 6.06
CA VAL A 101 4.55 -9.37 6.57
C VAL A 101 5.41 -10.51 7.07
N ARG A 102 6.72 -10.38 6.88
CA ARG A 102 7.72 -11.33 7.34
C ARG A 102 8.93 -10.59 7.90
N GLN A 103 9.43 -11.06 9.03
CA GLN A 103 10.73 -10.64 9.56
C GLN A 103 11.76 -11.77 9.40
N PRO A 104 13.06 -11.46 9.29
CA PRO A 104 14.10 -12.47 9.35
C PRO A 104 14.00 -13.32 10.63
N LYS A 105 14.44 -14.58 10.56
CA LYS A 105 14.42 -15.46 11.73
C LYS A 105 15.35 -14.90 12.82
N GLY A 106 14.92 -15.01 14.07
CA GLY A 106 15.73 -14.59 15.23
C GLY A 106 15.74 -13.07 15.48
N THR A 107 14.99 -12.27 14.72
CA THR A 107 14.80 -10.85 15.05
C THR A 107 13.80 -10.67 16.18
N GLU A 108 13.98 -9.60 16.94
CA GLU A 108 12.96 -9.10 17.86
C GLU A 108 11.74 -8.55 17.09
N GLY A 109 10.69 -8.18 17.82
CA GLY A 109 9.56 -7.46 17.23
C GLY A 109 9.93 -6.05 16.78
N LEU A 110 8.99 -5.40 16.09
CA LEU A 110 9.19 -4.06 15.53
C LEU A 110 8.68 -2.95 16.44
N SER A 111 9.44 -1.86 16.53
CA SER A 111 8.92 -0.56 16.94
C SER A 111 7.94 -0.01 15.88
N PRO A 112 7.02 0.91 16.23
CA PRO A 112 6.03 1.44 15.30
C PRO A 112 6.65 1.95 14.00
N THR A 113 6.26 1.32 12.88
CA THR A 113 6.77 1.65 11.55
C THR A 113 5.63 2.08 10.64
N ALA A 114 5.89 3.07 9.79
CA ALA A 114 4.99 3.48 8.72
C ALA A 114 5.69 3.32 7.36
N THR A 115 4.96 2.86 6.37
CA THR A 115 5.49 2.64 5.02
C THR A 115 4.39 2.69 3.98
N SER A 116 4.73 2.77 2.70
CA SER A 116 3.74 2.78 1.62
C SER A 116 4.24 2.01 0.40
N LEU A 117 3.33 1.27 -0.23
CA LEU A 117 3.56 0.53 -1.46
C LEU A 117 2.67 1.10 -2.56
N VAL A 118 3.20 1.21 -3.77
CA VAL A 118 2.46 1.72 -4.93
C VAL A 118 2.54 0.70 -6.06
N TRP A 119 1.41 0.43 -6.72
CA TRP A 119 1.34 -0.48 -7.85
C TRP A 119 0.30 -0.08 -8.89
N LEU A 120 0.35 -0.74 -10.04
CA LEU A 120 -0.69 -0.68 -11.06
C LEU A 120 -1.71 -1.80 -10.85
N THR A 121 -2.99 -1.47 -10.98
CA THR A 121 -4.10 -2.42 -10.96
C THR A 121 -4.76 -2.51 -12.33
N GLU A 122 -5.11 -3.74 -12.71
CA GLU A 122 -5.98 -4.04 -13.85
C GLU A 122 -7.39 -4.42 -13.39
N ASP A 123 -7.70 -4.32 -12.09
CA ASP A 123 -9.06 -4.52 -11.61
C ASP A 123 -9.99 -3.44 -12.20
N ASP A 124 -11.19 -3.88 -12.56
CA ASP A 124 -12.30 -2.97 -12.81
C ASP A 124 -12.55 -2.08 -11.59
N TRP A 125 -13.16 -0.93 -11.84
CA TRP A 125 -13.54 -0.06 -10.74
C TRP A 125 -14.62 -0.73 -9.89
N PRO A 126 -14.50 -0.69 -8.55
CA PRO A 126 -15.48 -1.34 -7.70
C PRO A 126 -16.84 -0.64 -7.83
N ALA A 127 -17.89 -1.43 -7.98
CA ALA A 127 -19.27 -0.93 -8.08
C ALA A 127 -19.78 -0.32 -6.77
N LYS A 128 -19.24 -0.78 -5.63
CA LYS A 128 -19.49 -0.26 -4.27
C LYS A 128 -18.16 -0.09 -3.55
N LEU A 129 -18.02 0.95 -2.72
CA LEU A 129 -16.82 1.12 -1.92
C LEU A 129 -16.70 -0.03 -0.89
N PRO A 130 -15.55 -0.73 -0.82
CA PRO A 130 -15.32 -1.73 0.21
C PRO A 130 -15.48 -1.11 1.60
N GLY A 131 -16.25 -1.75 2.49
CA GLY A 131 -16.40 -1.33 3.89
C GLY A 131 -17.47 -0.26 4.17
N ARG A 132 -18.19 0.24 3.16
CA ARG A 132 -19.32 1.16 3.36
C ARG A 132 -20.64 0.42 3.09
N GLU A 133 -21.18 -0.24 4.11
CA GLU A 133 -22.60 -0.61 4.06
C GLU A 133 -23.41 0.69 4.02
N ILE A 134 -24.21 0.85 2.97
CA ILE A 134 -25.23 1.90 2.94
C ILE A 134 -26.27 1.47 3.98
N ARG A 135 -26.30 2.17 5.12
CA ARG A 135 -27.47 2.19 5.99
C ARG A 135 -28.46 3.22 5.46
#